data_AF-A0AAJ2HIH7-F1
#
_entry.id   AF-A0AAJ2HIH7-F1
#
_cell.length_a   1.000
_cell.length_b   1.000
_cell.length_c   1.000
_cell.angle_alpha   90.00
_cell.angle_beta   90.00
_cell.angle_gamma   90.00
#
_symmetry.space_group_name_H-M   'P 1'
#
loop_
_entity.id
_entity.type
_entity.pdbx_description
1 polymer ?
#
loop_
_entity_poly.entity_id
_entity_poly.type
_entity_poly.pdbx_seq_one_letter_code
_entity_poly.pdbx_strand_id
1 'polypeptide(L)'
;MNTSRLIEFSDEDLAELDEVAHAAERITPALGAMEVENVRNQARAGAIAERVSRRQAASVRSQEMVYRSVAAELAGVTFTTDRSMQAQITQAVEWVECYPDTLAAWEAGRITRGHATAVLRCGTVLPRDARAEFDAQAAEGNGGSVDSPSGTGCRISSPASPRSSPQRSMTG
;
A
#
# COMPACT_ATOMS: atom_id res chain seq x y z
N MET A 1 25.16 -19.22 -36.22
CA MET A 1 25.08 -17.77 -36.46
C MET A 1 23.80 -17.27 -35.81
N ASN A 2 23.90 -16.67 -34.63
CA ASN A 2 22.75 -16.11 -33.95
C ASN A 2 22.92 -14.58 -33.96
N THR A 3 22.16 -13.93 -34.83
CA THR A 3 22.09 -12.48 -34.98
C THR A 3 21.40 -11.89 -33.76
N SER A 4 22.15 -11.68 -32.67
CA SER A 4 21.79 -10.63 -31.72
C SER A 4 21.90 -9.31 -32.48
N ARG A 5 20.77 -8.82 -33.00
CA ARG A 5 20.61 -7.42 -33.34
C ARG A 5 20.86 -6.65 -32.05
N LEU A 6 22.05 -6.06 -31.92
CA LEU A 6 22.27 -5.01 -30.94
C LEU A 6 21.24 -3.93 -31.27
N ILE A 7 20.37 -3.63 -30.31
CA ILE A 7 19.52 -2.46 -30.39
C ILE A 7 20.49 -1.28 -30.27
N GLU A 8 20.81 -0.65 -31.39
CA GLU A 8 21.62 0.56 -31.43
C GLU A 8 20.65 1.76 -31.42
N PHE A 9 20.64 2.49 -30.31
CA PHE A 9 19.99 3.79 -30.21
C PHE A 9 20.95 4.85 -30.73
N SER A 10 20.48 5.75 -31.58
CA SER A 10 21.26 6.93 -31.96
C SER A 10 21.38 7.91 -30.79
N ASP A 11 22.33 8.84 -30.86
CA ASP A 11 22.46 9.90 -29.85
C ASP A 11 21.18 10.76 -29.77
N GLU A 12 20.47 10.93 -30.89
CA GLU A 12 19.17 11.61 -30.96
C GLU A 12 18.09 10.80 -30.22
N ASP A 13 18.00 9.49 -30.46
CA ASP A 13 17.05 8.61 -29.74
C ASP A 13 17.30 8.60 -28.23
N LEU A 14 18.58 8.62 -27.82
CA LEU A 14 18.95 8.66 -26.41
C LEU A 14 18.60 10.00 -25.76
N ALA A 15 18.76 11.11 -26.48
CA ALA A 15 18.33 12.43 -26.00
C ALA A 15 16.81 12.50 -25.86
N GLU A 16 16.05 12.01 -26.84
CA GLU A 16 14.58 11.94 -26.76
C GLU A 16 14.13 11.05 -25.60
N LEU A 17 14.77 9.90 -25.40
CA LEU A 17 14.46 9.00 -24.29
C LEU A 17 14.76 9.66 -22.93
N ASP A 18 15.83 10.44 -22.81
CA ASP A 18 16.15 11.18 -21.59
C ASP A 18 15.07 12.22 -21.28
N GLU A 19 14.54 12.93 -22.29
CA GLU A 19 13.41 13.85 -22.11
C GLU A 19 12.15 13.14 -21.62
N VAL A 20 11.84 11.95 -22.16
CA VAL A 20 10.73 11.11 -21.72
C VAL A 20 10.93 10.62 -20.28
N ALA A 21 12.14 10.18 -19.93
CA ALA A 21 12.48 9.75 -18.58
C ALA A 21 12.32 10.89 -17.57
N HIS A 22 12.84 12.08 -17.88
CA HIS A 22 12.66 13.28 -17.07
C HIS A 22 11.19 13.68 -16.91
N ALA A 23 10.37 13.49 -17.95
CA ALA A 23 8.93 13.71 -17.83
C ALA A 23 8.28 12.70 -16.88
N ALA A 24 8.64 11.42 -16.97
CA ALA A 24 8.13 10.37 -16.10
C ALA A 24 8.49 10.60 -14.63
N GLU A 25 9.73 11.01 -14.34
CA GLU A 25 10.19 11.36 -12.99
C GLU A 25 9.38 12.51 -12.37
N ARG A 26 8.99 13.51 -13.17
CA ARG A 26 8.14 14.62 -12.70
C ARG A 26 6.68 14.21 -12.50
N ILE A 27 6.13 13.37 -13.39
CA ILE A 27 4.70 13.01 -13.39
C ILE A 27 4.38 12.00 -12.28
N THR A 28 5.29 11.07 -12.00
CA THR A 28 5.01 9.93 -11.12
C THR A 28 4.62 10.34 -9.70
N PRO A 29 5.33 11.24 -9.00
CA PRO A 29 4.91 11.70 -7.67
C PRO A 29 3.59 12.46 -7.69
N ALA A 30 3.30 13.23 -8.75
CA ALA A 30 2.03 13.95 -8.88
C ALA A 30 0.83 13.00 -9.01
N LEU A 31 0.97 11.92 -9.79
CA LEU A 31 -0.03 10.86 -9.86
C LEU A 31 -0.19 10.17 -8.49
N GLY A 32 0.92 9.80 -7.85
CA GLY A 32 0.90 9.17 -6.52
C GLY A 32 0.18 10.03 -5.47
N ALA A 33 0.46 11.33 -5.44
CA ALA A 33 -0.20 12.26 -4.52
C ALA A 33 -1.71 12.36 -4.79
N MET A 34 -2.14 12.44 -6.05
CA MET A 34 -3.57 12.45 -6.40
C MET A 34 -4.27 11.13 -6.01
N GLU A 35 -3.61 10.00 -6.22
CA GLU A 35 -4.17 8.70 -5.84
C GLU A 35 -4.30 8.56 -4.32
N VAL A 36 -3.29 8.97 -3.56
CA VAL A 36 -3.32 8.94 -2.09
C VAL A 36 -4.36 9.91 -1.54
N GLU A 37 -4.51 11.10 -2.13
CA GLU A 37 -5.58 12.03 -1.73
C GLU A 37 -6.97 11.42 -1.97
N ASN A 38 -7.16 10.69 -3.08
CA ASN A 38 -8.40 9.96 -3.31
C ASN A 38 -8.63 8.84 -2.28
N VAL A 39 -7.58 8.11 -1.88
CA VAL A 39 -7.66 7.13 -0.77
C VAL A 39 -8.10 7.81 0.52
N ARG A 40 -7.49 8.94 0.90
CA ARG A 40 -7.90 9.70 2.09
C ARG A 40 -9.35 10.18 1.99
N ASN A 41 -9.80 10.60 0.81
CA ASN A 41 -11.19 10.97 0.57
C ASN A 41 -12.17 9.79 0.78
N GLN A 42 -11.81 8.60 0.29
CA GLN A 42 -12.59 7.38 0.50
C GLN A 42 -12.61 6.96 1.98
N ALA A 43 -11.50 7.11 2.71
CA ALA A 43 -11.46 6.87 4.15
C ALA A 43 -12.37 7.85 4.92
N ARG A 44 -12.40 9.13 4.51
CA ARG A 44 -13.34 10.12 5.05
C ARG A 44 -14.81 9.70 4.82
N ALA A 45 -15.14 9.13 3.67
CA ALA A 45 -16.46 8.56 3.42
C ALA A 45 -16.77 7.39 4.39
N GLY A 46 -15.79 6.51 4.64
CA GLY A 46 -15.90 5.45 5.65
C GLY A 46 -16.20 5.98 7.06
N ALA A 47 -15.51 7.04 7.49
CA ALA A 47 -15.76 7.69 8.78
C ALA A 47 -17.17 8.33 8.86
N ILE A 48 -17.69 8.86 7.74
CA ILE A 48 -19.08 9.33 7.66
C ILE A 48 -20.04 8.15 7.85
N ALA A 49 -19.83 7.04 7.14
CA ALA A 49 -20.66 5.85 7.24
C ALA A 49 -20.69 5.29 8.67
N GLU A 50 -19.55 5.22 9.34
CA GLU A 50 -19.46 4.76 10.74
C GLU A 50 -20.22 5.69 11.70
N ARG A 51 -20.02 7.01 11.57
CA ARG A 51 -20.72 8.01 12.39
C ARG A 51 -22.23 8.00 12.19
N VAL A 52 -22.70 7.79 10.97
CA VAL A 52 -24.14 7.66 10.67
C VAL A 52 -24.68 6.35 11.23
N SER A 53 -23.94 5.24 11.08
CA SER A 53 -24.31 3.92 11.60
C SER A 53 -24.54 3.92 13.11
N ARG A 54 -23.72 4.66 13.87
CA ARG A 54 -23.89 4.83 15.33
C ARG A 54 -25.23 5.46 15.76
N ARG A 55 -25.93 6.15 14.85
CA ARG A 55 -27.24 6.78 15.12
C ARG A 55 -28.43 5.89 14.75
N GLN A 56 -28.18 4.76 14.10
CA GLN A 56 -29.22 3.85 13.63
C GLN A 56 -29.47 2.72 14.62
N ALA A 57 -30.55 1.97 14.41
CA ALA A 57 -30.80 0.73 15.16
C ALA A 57 -29.57 -0.20 15.07
N ALA A 58 -29.22 -0.84 16.19
CA ALA A 58 -28.08 -1.75 16.30
C ALA A 58 -28.36 -3.09 15.59
N SER A 59 -28.51 -3.04 14.27
CA SER A 59 -28.64 -4.22 13.41
C SER A 59 -27.60 -4.19 12.30
N VAL A 60 -27.07 -5.38 11.96
CA VAL A 60 -26.10 -5.55 10.87
C VAL A 60 -26.65 -4.99 9.56
N ARG A 61 -27.93 -5.26 9.27
CA ARG A 61 -28.61 -4.75 8.06
C ARG A 61 -28.64 -3.23 8.01
N SER A 62 -28.95 -2.57 9.12
CA SER A 62 -28.99 -1.10 9.17
C SER A 62 -27.61 -0.50 8.90
N GLN A 63 -26.55 -1.09 9.48
CA GLN A 63 -25.17 -0.64 9.25
C GLN A 63 -24.75 -0.87 7.79
N GLU A 64 -25.02 -2.07 7.24
CA GLU A 64 -24.74 -2.39 5.83
C GLU A 64 -25.42 -1.41 4.88
N MET A 65 -26.69 -1.07 5.12
CA MET A 65 -27.43 -0.11 4.30
C MET A 65 -26.84 1.31 4.36
N VAL A 66 -26.30 1.74 5.50
CA VAL A 66 -25.59 3.02 5.61
C VAL A 66 -24.32 3.00 4.76
N TYR A 67 -23.52 1.95 4.83
CA TYR A 67 -22.31 1.82 4.02
C TYR A 67 -22.62 1.80 2.52
N ARG A 68 -23.65 1.05 2.10
CA ARG A 68 -24.10 1.02 0.69
C ARG A 68 -24.61 2.38 0.21
N SER A 69 -25.35 3.10 1.05
CA SER A 69 -25.80 4.45 0.69
C SER A 69 -24.62 5.38 0.47
N VAL A 70 -23.62 5.38 1.36
CA VAL A 70 -22.42 6.22 1.21
C VAL A 70 -21.60 5.82 -0.01
N ALA A 71 -21.44 4.51 -0.26
CA ALA A 71 -20.72 4.01 -1.41
C ALA A 71 -21.42 4.39 -2.74
N ALA A 72 -22.75 4.30 -2.81
CA ALA A 72 -23.52 4.67 -3.99
C ALA A 72 -23.39 6.16 -4.36
N GLU A 73 -23.42 7.06 -3.37
CA GLU A 73 -23.21 8.51 -3.59
C GLU A 73 -21.83 8.78 -4.22
N LEU A 74 -20.78 8.15 -3.70
CA LEU A 74 -19.43 8.33 -4.22
C LEU A 74 -19.23 7.63 -5.57
N ALA A 75 -19.81 6.43 -5.75
CA ALA A 75 -19.74 5.67 -6.99
C ALA A 75 -20.41 6.41 -8.16
N GLY A 76 -21.51 7.13 -7.89
CA GLY A 76 -22.24 7.91 -8.89
C GLY A 76 -21.43 9.04 -9.52
N VAL A 77 -20.50 9.64 -8.76
CA VAL A 77 -19.63 10.72 -9.28
C VAL A 77 -18.33 10.21 -9.89
N THR A 78 -17.88 9.00 -9.53
CA THR A 78 -16.63 8.40 -10.05
C THR A 78 -16.86 7.35 -11.14
N PHE A 79 -18.08 7.20 -11.64
CA PHE A 79 -18.46 6.19 -12.64
C PHE A 79 -18.01 4.76 -12.27
N THR A 80 -18.06 4.44 -10.98
CA THR A 80 -17.66 3.14 -10.42
C THR A 80 -18.89 2.35 -9.99
N THR A 81 -18.78 1.04 -9.76
CA THR A 81 -19.89 0.27 -9.16
C THR A 81 -19.97 0.49 -7.65
N ASP A 82 -21.17 0.43 -7.08
CA ASP A 82 -21.42 0.45 -5.62
C ASP A 82 -20.49 -0.55 -4.89
N ARG A 83 -20.45 -1.80 -5.37
CA ARG A 83 -19.64 -2.87 -4.76
C ARG A 83 -18.14 -2.59 -4.82
N SER A 84 -17.65 -2.04 -5.93
CA SER A 84 -16.24 -1.63 -6.05
C SER A 84 -15.91 -0.47 -5.12
N MET A 85 -16.80 0.53 -5.03
CA MET A 85 -16.59 1.69 -4.16
C MET A 85 -16.63 1.31 -2.68
N GLN A 86 -17.55 0.42 -2.28
CA GLN A 86 -17.60 -0.09 -0.91
C GLN A 86 -16.31 -0.83 -0.55
N ALA A 87 -15.76 -1.64 -1.44
CA ALA A 87 -14.47 -2.31 -1.23
C ALA A 87 -13.30 -1.30 -1.17
N GLN A 88 -13.34 -0.22 -1.95
CA GLN A 88 -12.34 0.85 -1.91
C GLN A 88 -12.41 1.62 -0.60
N ILE A 89 -13.60 1.97 -0.11
CA ILE A 89 -13.79 2.64 1.19
C ILE A 89 -13.24 1.77 2.33
N THR A 90 -13.56 0.48 2.36
CA THR A 90 -13.03 -0.43 3.39
C THR A 90 -11.50 -0.50 3.36
N GLN A 91 -10.90 -0.64 2.17
CA GLN A 91 -9.44 -0.64 2.02
C GLN A 91 -8.82 0.70 2.41
N ALA A 92 -9.46 1.81 2.06
CA ALA A 92 -8.99 3.16 2.35
C ALA A 92 -8.94 3.46 3.85
N VAL A 93 -9.94 2.99 4.60
CA VAL A 93 -9.92 3.08 6.07
C VAL A 93 -8.73 2.30 6.63
N GLU A 94 -8.54 1.05 6.20
CA GLU A 94 -7.41 0.23 6.63
C GLU A 94 -6.06 0.88 6.29
N TRP A 95 -5.94 1.46 5.08
CA TRP A 95 -4.78 2.23 4.64
C TRP A 95 -4.44 3.37 5.59
N VAL A 96 -5.42 4.24 5.87
CA VAL A 96 -5.21 5.45 6.68
C VAL A 96 -4.96 5.12 8.15
N GLU A 97 -5.59 4.07 8.68
CA GLU A 97 -5.50 3.72 10.09
C GLU A 97 -4.29 2.85 10.45
N CYS A 98 -3.85 1.98 9.53
CA CYS A 98 -2.85 0.95 9.83
C CYS A 98 -1.56 1.09 9.03
N TYR A 99 -1.56 1.81 7.90
CA TYR A 99 -0.39 1.92 7.00
C TYR A 99 -0.06 3.36 6.56
N PRO A 100 0.02 4.34 7.48
CA PRO A 100 0.30 5.74 7.14
C PRO A 100 1.68 5.98 6.50
N ASP A 101 2.73 5.24 6.88
CA ASP A 101 4.09 5.43 6.36
C ASP A 101 4.17 4.95 4.91
N THR A 102 3.51 3.84 4.59
CA THR A 102 3.37 3.36 3.21
C THR A 102 2.57 4.35 2.35
N LEU A 103 1.49 4.93 2.86
CA LEU A 103 0.76 5.99 2.13
C LEU A 103 1.66 7.20 1.86
N ALA A 104 2.46 7.63 2.83
CA ALA A 104 3.39 8.75 2.66
C ALA A 104 4.50 8.43 1.64
N ALA A 105 5.00 7.18 1.62
CA ALA A 105 5.97 6.74 0.63
C ALA A 105 5.38 6.73 -0.80
N TRP A 106 4.13 6.28 -0.95
CA TRP A 106 3.44 6.29 -2.25
C TRP A 106 3.12 7.71 -2.72
N GLU A 107 2.65 8.57 -1.84
CA GLU A 107 2.39 9.99 -2.12
C GLU A 107 3.67 10.71 -2.59
N ALA A 108 4.81 10.39 -1.98
CA ALA A 108 6.11 10.94 -2.36
C ALA A 108 6.70 10.31 -3.64
N GLY A 109 6.01 9.35 -4.27
CA GLY A 109 6.52 8.61 -5.44
C GLY A 109 7.71 7.69 -5.14
N ARG A 110 8.00 7.41 -3.87
CA ARG A 110 9.11 6.51 -3.46
C ARG A 110 8.78 5.04 -3.68
N ILE A 111 7.49 4.71 -3.68
CA ILE A 111 6.97 3.38 -4.00
C ILE A 111 5.81 3.50 -4.99
N THR A 112 5.54 2.43 -5.72
CA THR A 112 4.39 2.38 -6.64
C THR A 112 3.11 2.00 -5.89
N ARG A 113 1.95 2.30 -6.50
CA ARG A 113 0.65 1.76 -6.06
C ARG A 113 0.66 0.24 -5.91
N GLY A 114 1.36 -0.46 -6.81
CA GLY A 114 1.48 -1.92 -6.78
C GLY A 114 2.17 -2.41 -5.51
N HIS A 115 3.30 -1.78 -5.15
CA HIS A 115 4.00 -2.06 -3.89
C HIS A 115 3.10 -1.77 -2.69
N ALA A 116 2.49 -0.58 -2.63
CA ALA A 116 1.55 -0.26 -1.56
C ALA A 116 0.45 -1.34 -1.45
N THR A 117 -0.22 -1.68 -2.55
CA THR A 117 -1.26 -2.72 -2.54
C THR A 117 -0.75 -4.07 -2.03
N ALA A 118 0.50 -4.44 -2.32
CA ALA A 118 1.13 -5.63 -1.76
C ALA A 118 1.34 -5.53 -0.24
N VAL A 119 1.79 -4.39 0.26
CA VAL A 119 1.93 -4.10 1.69
C VAL A 119 0.59 -4.28 2.40
N LEU A 120 -0.49 -3.65 1.92
CA LEU A 120 -1.81 -3.80 2.52
C LEU A 120 -2.26 -5.27 2.57
N ARG A 121 -2.09 -6.00 1.46
CA ARG A 121 -2.46 -7.43 1.38
C ARG A 121 -1.67 -8.30 2.36
N CYS A 122 -0.37 -8.04 2.52
CA CYS A 122 0.49 -8.78 3.44
C CYS A 122 0.29 -8.36 4.90
N GLY A 123 0.04 -7.08 5.16
CA GLY A 123 -0.13 -6.55 6.51
C GLY A 123 -1.47 -6.92 7.14
N THR A 124 -2.54 -6.99 6.34
CA THR A 124 -3.89 -7.26 6.85
C THR A 124 -4.05 -8.65 7.50
N VAL A 125 -3.16 -9.60 7.20
CA VAL A 125 -3.12 -10.91 7.88
C VAL A 125 -2.34 -10.88 9.20
N LEU A 126 -1.59 -9.80 9.48
CA LEU A 126 -0.83 -9.64 10.71
C LEU A 126 -1.74 -9.21 11.88
N PRO A 127 -1.39 -9.61 13.13
CA PRO A 127 -1.93 -9.03 14.34
C PRO A 127 -1.80 -7.50 14.36
N ARG A 128 -2.77 -6.80 14.96
CA ARG A 128 -2.87 -5.34 14.88
C ARG A 128 -1.67 -4.61 15.48
N ASP A 129 -1.07 -5.18 16.53
CA ASP A 129 0.11 -4.67 17.21
C ASP A 129 1.40 -4.77 16.36
N ALA A 130 1.48 -5.73 15.43
CA ALA A 130 2.62 -5.88 14.53
C ALA A 130 2.55 -5.00 13.26
N ARG A 131 1.39 -4.40 12.96
CA ARG A 131 1.18 -3.67 11.69
C ARG A 131 2.01 -2.39 11.57
N ALA A 132 2.18 -1.65 12.67
CA ALA A 132 2.92 -0.39 12.65
C ALA A 132 4.41 -0.59 12.32
N GLU A 133 5.05 -1.61 12.91
CA GLU A 133 6.44 -1.95 12.59
C GLU A 133 6.57 -2.42 11.14
N PHE A 134 5.63 -3.25 10.68
CA PHE A 134 5.60 -3.71 9.29
C PHE A 134 5.42 -2.55 8.29
N ASP A 135 4.55 -1.59 8.59
CA ASP A 135 4.32 -0.40 7.76
C ASP A 135 5.59 0.44 7.59
N ALA A 136 6.25 0.78 8.70
CA ALA A 136 7.49 1.55 8.68
C ALA A 136 8.57 0.86 7.82
N GLN A 137 8.78 -0.45 8.03
CA GLN A 137 9.76 -1.22 7.25
C GLN A 137 9.41 -1.28 5.76
N ALA A 138 8.13 -1.45 5.44
CA ALA A 138 7.65 -1.50 4.06
C ALA A 138 7.80 -0.16 3.32
N ALA A 139 7.71 0.96 4.04
CA ALA A 139 7.87 2.31 3.53
C ALA A 139 9.33 2.73 3.32
N GLU A 140 10.27 2.12 4.05
CA GLU A 140 11.72 2.34 3.91
C GLU A 140 12.32 1.54 2.75
N GLY A 141 11.79 0.35 2.48
CA GLY A 141 12.34 -0.64 1.55
C GLY A 141 12.19 -0.30 0.06
N ASN A 142 12.90 0.71 -0.44
CA ASN A 142 13.23 0.80 -1.87
C ASN A 142 14.66 0.26 -2.07
N GLY A 143 14.79 -1.06 -2.21
CA GLY A 143 16.10 -1.72 -2.37
C GLY A 143 16.12 -3.25 -2.34
N GLY A 144 14.99 -3.92 -2.23
CA GLY A 144 14.89 -5.37 -2.37
C GLY A 144 13.77 -5.70 -3.32
N SER A 145 14.08 -6.42 -4.40
CA SER A 145 13.09 -7.19 -5.13
C SER A 145 12.18 -7.88 -4.11
N VAL A 146 10.91 -7.47 -4.08
CA VAL A 146 9.87 -8.37 -3.59
C VAL A 146 9.77 -9.43 -4.67
N ASP A 147 10.69 -10.39 -4.63
CA ASP A 147 10.59 -11.62 -5.41
C ASP A 147 9.20 -12.16 -5.14
N SER A 148 8.35 -12.05 -6.16
CA SER A 148 6.99 -12.54 -6.09
C SER A 148 7.06 -14.03 -5.84
N PRO A 149 6.60 -14.55 -4.68
CA PRO A 149 6.47 -15.98 -4.54
C PRO A 149 5.17 -16.33 -5.26
N SER A 150 5.31 -16.94 -6.44
CA SER A 150 4.32 -17.92 -6.85
C SER A 150 4.21 -18.95 -5.72
N GLY A 151 3.18 -18.80 -4.88
CA GLY A 151 2.77 -19.77 -3.87
C GLY A 151 3.47 -19.64 -2.51
N THR A 152 2.67 -19.29 -1.51
CA THR A 152 2.77 -19.77 -0.11
C THR A 152 4.07 -19.46 0.66
N GLY A 153 4.01 -18.40 1.48
CA GLY A 153 4.80 -18.30 2.70
C GLY A 153 5.57 -17.01 2.85
N CYS A 154 4.91 -15.95 3.33
CA CYS A 154 5.61 -14.82 3.94
C CYS A 154 6.29 -15.33 5.23
N ARG A 155 7.60 -15.60 5.17
CA ARG A 155 8.42 -15.83 6.36
C ARG A 155 9.02 -14.50 6.77
N ILE A 156 8.39 -13.86 7.75
CA ILE A 156 9.03 -12.84 8.56
C ILE A 156 10.27 -13.45 9.21
N SER A 157 11.43 -12.90 8.88
CA SER A 157 12.70 -13.28 9.50
C SER A 157 12.69 -12.79 10.95
N SER A 158 12.81 -13.72 11.90
CA SER A 158 12.87 -13.41 13.33
C SER A 158 14.17 -12.66 13.67
N PRO A 159 14.16 -11.59 14.47
CA PRO A 159 15.39 -10.95 14.89
C PRO A 159 16.16 -11.87 15.85
N ALA A 160 17.46 -12.05 15.57
CA ALA A 160 18.36 -12.91 16.31
C ALA A 160 18.37 -12.58 17.82
N SER A 161 18.05 -13.57 18.65
CA SER A 161 18.26 -13.48 20.10
C SER A 161 19.76 -13.44 20.44
N PRO A 162 20.20 -12.59 21.40
CA PRO A 162 21.59 -12.53 21.80
C PRO A 162 21.95 -13.77 22.65
N ARG A 163 22.98 -14.51 22.22
CA ARG A 163 23.53 -15.65 22.97
C ARG A 163 24.19 -15.15 24.26
N SER A 164 23.57 -15.45 25.41
CA SER A 164 24.25 -15.37 26.70
C SER A 164 25.39 -16.38 26.76
N SER A 165 26.61 -15.92 27.01
CA SER A 165 27.75 -16.78 27.37
C SER A 165 27.67 -17.14 28.85
N PRO A 166 27.83 -18.41 29.25
CA PRO A 166 27.97 -18.72 30.67
C PRO A 166 29.40 -18.42 31.12
N GLN A 167 29.53 -17.56 32.14
CA GLN A 167 30.76 -17.40 32.92
C GLN A 167 31.16 -18.76 33.51
N ARG A 168 32.41 -19.18 33.23
CA ARG A 168 33.07 -20.25 33.97
C ARG A 168 33.74 -19.64 35.21
N SER A 169 33.12 -19.87 36.36
CA SER A 169 33.76 -19.81 37.65
C SER A 169 34.85 -20.89 37.72
N MET A 170 36.11 -20.49 37.86
CA MET A 170 37.18 -21.38 38.34
C MET A 170 37.59 -20.94 39.74
N THR A 171 37.11 -21.74 40.69
CA THR A 171 37.76 -22.03 41.97
C THR A 171 39.09 -22.74 41.70
N GLY A 172 40.16 -22.33 42.38
CA GLY A 172 41.46 -23.00 42.37
C GLY A 172 42.62 -22.03 42.43
#